data_AF-A0A401P2W1-F1
#
_entry.id   AF-A0A401P2W1-F1
#
_cell.length_a   1.000
_cell.length_b   1.000
_cell.length_c   1.000
_cell.angle_alpha   90.00
_cell.angle_beta   90.00
_cell.angle_gamma   90.00
#
_symmetry.space_group_name_H-M   'P 1'
#
loop_
_entity.id
_entity.type
_entity.pdbx_description
1 polymer ?
#
loop_
_entity_poly.entity_id
_entity_poly.type
_entity_poly.pdbx_seq_one_letter_code
_entity_poly.pdbx_strand_id
1 'polypeptide(L)'
;MWNFHCKSYFKSETLQVSKMSKRSMFLLAILLLNCSTSEGAAINSWHGVGTVHNLEEIIIGRCYNYIRVVNPTIGEKNCSAIWEAFQKAFIYKHPCNVIPADYEDFITLALHHVPQNKSLFWENTKLLVHRYSDKTRRMVPLGDTLIGFLADDLDWCGQPESPGINFVSCPTTAECENNPVNSFWKIASESYAKEAMGLVRVMLNGSVSNGTFPKNGFFAKHELPNLRKDKISEIQIWVMHNIDGPVRESCGMGTILEFENVLKKQDFSYSCINNYRAIRHLQCVDFADKPVCRFKGGVCKVINPRNGSRKVQLSAPIQYHRTNSSLKMAFLSSLHLTGKGKSVGNVTMCGLLLLGLMLLSHTERTLAKDDAKTVWKGKGSTAKLKEIMIGRCFNYLGTINPNAGNKDCAKLWEAFLNAFSKKDPCKITEEDYKPFLNLAGHDIPIDQSIFWSQTKTLILQYTDIIQKVMPLESTLIGYMVDGLNWCGKLSSPDPNFEACPEWNDCVNNAMHSFWRAASESYAMKARGEVTVMLNGSARTDAFRNNSIFSEIELGKLDSKRVTSIHLWIMDNVDGPDKESCGVGSVAVLEKILKEKKMKYTCKDNYKCVLYSIHI
;
A
#
# COMPACT_ATOMS: atom_id res chain seq x y z
N MET A 1 38.29 -13.78 -4.36
CA MET A 1 39.64 -13.43 -3.89
C MET A 1 40.10 -12.25 -4.74
N TRP A 2 40.32 -11.11 -4.07
CA TRP A 2 40.81 -9.81 -4.56
C TRP A 2 39.86 -8.87 -5.32
N ASN A 3 39.87 -7.65 -4.79
CA ASN A 3 39.02 -6.47 -4.98
C ASN A 3 39.66 -5.47 -5.94
N PHE A 4 38.79 -4.62 -6.50
CA PHE A 4 38.94 -3.18 -6.83
C PHE A 4 40.28 -2.48 -6.59
N HIS A 5 40.76 -1.73 -7.60
CA HIS A 5 40.76 -0.25 -7.60
C HIS A 5 41.56 0.30 -8.79
N CYS A 6 40.94 1.13 -9.64
CA CYS A 6 41.66 2.17 -10.37
C CYS A 6 41.11 3.51 -9.90
N LYS A 7 41.73 4.07 -8.87
CA LYS A 7 41.51 5.42 -8.37
C LYS A 7 42.57 6.30 -9.01
N SER A 8 42.12 7.38 -9.65
CA SER A 8 42.98 8.35 -10.30
C SER A 8 43.98 8.97 -9.31
N TYR A 9 45.25 8.98 -9.70
CA TYR A 9 46.26 9.88 -9.15
C TYR A 9 46.89 10.60 -10.34
N PHE A 10 46.39 11.80 -10.63
CA PHE A 10 47.18 12.80 -11.33
C PHE A 10 48.20 13.34 -10.33
N LYS A 11 49.47 12.97 -10.49
CA LYS A 11 50.58 13.76 -9.96
C LYS A 11 51.64 13.88 -11.05
N SER A 12 51.76 15.10 -11.54
CA SER A 12 52.74 15.55 -12.51
C SER A 12 54.14 15.35 -11.93
N GLU A 13 54.91 14.42 -12.50
CA GLU A 13 56.37 14.45 -12.42
C GLU A 13 56.95 14.40 -13.84
N THR A 14 57.63 15.47 -14.18
CA THR A 14 58.39 15.71 -15.40
C THR A 14 59.49 14.68 -15.58
N LEU A 15 59.41 13.84 -16.61
CA LEU A 15 60.53 13.00 -17.05
C LEU A 15 61.10 13.54 -18.36
N GLN A 16 62.36 13.94 -18.27
CA GLN A 16 63.18 14.55 -19.32
C GLN A 16 63.38 13.60 -20.51
N VAL A 17 62.97 14.07 -21.70
CA VAL A 17 63.28 13.46 -22.99
C VAL A 17 64.73 13.79 -23.36
N SER A 18 65.69 13.04 -22.83
CA SER A 18 67.10 13.22 -23.23
C SER A 18 67.91 11.93 -23.12
N LYS A 19 67.46 10.88 -23.83
CA LYS A 19 68.27 9.80 -24.44
C LYS A 19 67.34 8.65 -24.88
N MET A 20 66.70 8.80 -26.04
CA MET A 20 66.08 7.67 -26.73
C MET A 20 66.68 7.54 -28.12
N SER A 21 67.19 6.34 -28.42
CA SER A 21 67.73 5.96 -29.73
C SER A 21 66.64 6.08 -30.81
N LYS A 22 67.03 6.44 -32.04
CA LYS A 22 66.11 6.52 -33.21
C LYS A 22 65.34 5.22 -33.46
N ARG A 23 65.87 4.06 -33.01
CA ARG A 23 65.15 2.77 -33.04
C ARG A 23 64.02 2.66 -32.00
N SER A 24 64.16 3.28 -30.83
CA SER A 24 63.08 3.33 -29.81
C SER A 24 61.97 4.30 -30.20
N MET A 25 62.26 5.39 -30.93
CA MET A 25 61.22 6.28 -31.46
C MET A 25 60.36 5.60 -32.52
N PHE A 26 60.96 4.73 -33.35
CA PHE A 26 60.22 3.98 -34.38
C PHE A 26 59.33 2.88 -33.77
N LEU A 27 59.80 2.20 -32.72
CA LEU A 27 59.00 1.24 -31.97
C LEU A 27 57.86 1.91 -31.18
N LEU A 28 58.08 3.11 -30.62
CA LEU A 28 57.03 3.89 -29.97
C LEU A 28 55.99 4.39 -30.98
N ALA A 29 56.41 4.78 -32.19
CA ALA A 29 55.50 5.18 -33.26
C ALA A 29 54.66 4.00 -33.78
N ILE A 30 55.22 2.79 -33.89
CA ILE A 30 54.47 1.58 -34.28
C ILE A 30 53.52 1.12 -33.16
N LEU A 31 53.90 1.28 -31.88
CA LEU A 31 53.01 1.03 -30.74
C LEU A 31 51.89 2.07 -30.62
N LEU A 32 52.12 3.32 -31.04
CA LEU A 32 51.10 4.37 -31.08
C LEU A 32 50.21 4.31 -32.33
N LEU A 33 50.67 3.71 -33.44
CA LEU A 33 49.87 3.48 -34.66
C LEU A 33 48.95 2.25 -34.59
N ASN A 34 49.14 1.36 -33.61
CA ASN A 34 48.22 0.26 -33.30
C ASN A 34 47.23 0.59 -32.16
N CYS A 35 47.20 1.85 -31.71
CA CYS A 35 46.24 2.35 -30.73
C CYS A 35 45.28 3.35 -31.38
N SER A 36 44.69 2.96 -32.51
CA SER A 36 43.57 3.66 -33.13
C SER A 36 42.62 2.62 -33.70
N THR A 37 41.40 2.64 -33.19
CA THR A 37 40.26 1.74 -33.43
C THR A 37 40.23 0.45 -32.60
N SER A 38 40.37 0.57 -31.27
CA SER A 38 39.25 0.04 -30.48
C SER A 38 38.20 1.15 -30.49
N GLU A 39 37.15 1.01 -31.30
CA GLU A 39 35.87 1.55 -30.89
C GLU A 39 35.58 0.92 -29.52
N GLY A 40 36.01 1.59 -28.46
CA GLY A 40 35.41 1.36 -27.16
C GLY A 40 33.94 1.67 -27.43
N ALA A 41 33.12 0.62 -27.43
CA ALA A 41 31.68 0.73 -27.56
C ALA A 41 31.27 1.87 -26.63
N ALA A 42 30.93 3.01 -27.21
CA ALA A 42 30.29 4.06 -26.46
C ALA A 42 29.05 3.37 -25.90
N ILE A 43 29.03 3.15 -24.59
CA ILE A 43 27.81 2.75 -23.90
C ILE A 43 26.83 3.84 -24.30
N ASN A 44 25.89 3.54 -25.20
CA ASN A 44 24.87 4.47 -25.62
C ASN A 44 24.10 4.83 -24.34
N SER A 45 24.47 5.96 -23.73
CA SER A 45 23.81 6.40 -22.51
C SER A 45 22.49 7.01 -22.92
N TRP A 46 21.42 6.24 -22.78
CA TRP A 46 20.06 6.73 -22.95
C TRP A 46 19.71 7.78 -21.89
N HIS A 47 18.72 8.62 -22.19
CA HIS A 47 18.29 9.68 -21.27
C HIS A 47 17.31 9.21 -20.18
N GLY A 48 16.68 8.05 -20.36
CA GLY A 48 15.74 7.49 -19.40
C GLY A 48 16.41 6.73 -18.26
N VAL A 49 15.64 6.50 -17.19
CA VAL A 49 16.09 5.73 -16.02
C VAL A 49 16.39 4.29 -16.45
N GLY A 50 17.48 3.73 -15.93
CA GLY A 50 17.86 2.35 -16.18
C GLY A 50 16.85 1.35 -15.59
N THR A 51 17.02 0.08 -15.94
CA THR A 51 16.18 -0.99 -15.41
C THR A 51 16.17 -0.99 -13.89
N VAL A 52 15.00 -1.13 -13.27
CA VAL A 52 14.88 -1.27 -11.82
C VAL A 52 15.66 -2.50 -11.33
N HIS A 53 16.43 -2.34 -10.25
CA HIS A 53 17.12 -3.48 -9.63
C HIS A 53 16.12 -4.48 -9.05
N ASN A 54 16.49 -5.77 -9.07
CA ASN A 54 15.64 -6.87 -8.58
C ASN A 54 14.27 -6.94 -9.27
N LEU A 55 14.24 -6.60 -10.57
CA LEU A 55 13.02 -6.61 -11.38
C LEU A 55 12.31 -7.98 -11.35
N GLU A 56 13.07 -9.08 -11.42
CA GLU A 56 12.51 -10.44 -11.33
C GLU A 56 11.73 -10.64 -10.04
N GLU A 57 12.35 -10.36 -8.89
CA GLU A 57 11.75 -10.58 -7.58
C GLU A 57 10.55 -9.64 -7.37
N ILE A 58 10.62 -8.41 -7.89
CA ILE A 58 9.50 -7.46 -7.86
C ILE A 58 8.32 -8.01 -8.66
N ILE A 59 8.53 -8.43 -9.91
CA ILE A 59 7.45 -8.95 -10.77
C ILE A 59 6.84 -10.22 -10.18
N ILE A 60 7.66 -11.19 -9.78
CA ILE A 60 7.17 -12.45 -9.20
C ILE A 60 6.43 -12.18 -7.88
N GLY A 61 6.98 -11.32 -7.02
CA GLY A 61 6.34 -10.97 -5.76
C GLY A 61 5.03 -10.19 -5.94
N ARG A 62 4.97 -9.23 -6.88
CA ARG A 62 3.73 -8.54 -7.26
C ARG A 62 2.69 -9.51 -7.80
N CYS A 63 3.09 -10.48 -8.62
CA CYS A 63 2.19 -11.50 -9.18
C CYS A 63 1.54 -12.33 -8.07
N TYR A 64 2.35 -12.93 -7.19
CA TYR A 64 1.80 -13.70 -6.07
C TYR A 64 1.01 -12.82 -5.10
N ASN A 65 1.46 -11.59 -4.84
CA ASN A 65 0.71 -10.64 -4.03
C ASN A 65 -0.68 -10.35 -4.63
N TYR A 66 -0.75 -10.16 -5.94
CA TYR A 66 -2.00 -9.88 -6.62
C TYR A 66 -2.99 -11.04 -6.51
N ILE A 67 -2.56 -12.26 -6.87
CA ILE A 67 -3.45 -13.45 -6.87
C ILE A 67 -3.76 -14.01 -5.47
N ARG A 68 -3.06 -13.55 -4.42
CA ARG A 68 -3.28 -14.02 -3.03
C ARG A 68 -3.94 -12.99 -2.12
N VAL A 69 -3.65 -11.71 -2.33
CA VAL A 69 -4.01 -10.63 -1.40
C VAL A 69 -4.90 -9.60 -2.06
N VAL A 70 -4.50 -9.08 -3.24
CA VAL A 70 -5.22 -7.95 -3.87
C VAL A 70 -6.52 -8.43 -4.51
N ASN A 71 -6.45 -9.43 -5.37
CA ASN A 71 -7.58 -9.93 -6.12
C ASN A 71 -7.50 -11.46 -6.29
N PRO A 72 -7.80 -12.23 -5.23
CA PRO A 72 -7.75 -13.69 -5.29
C PRO A 72 -8.81 -14.31 -6.20
N THR A 73 -9.80 -13.55 -6.67
CA THR A 73 -10.87 -14.10 -7.52
C THR A 73 -10.40 -14.45 -8.93
N ILE A 74 -9.24 -13.96 -9.37
CA ILE A 74 -8.69 -14.30 -10.70
C ILE A 74 -8.05 -15.69 -10.76
N GLY A 75 -7.91 -16.35 -9.61
CA GLY A 75 -7.39 -17.72 -9.51
C GLY A 75 -5.88 -17.82 -9.63
N GLU A 76 -5.41 -19.07 -9.75
CA GLU A 76 -3.99 -19.39 -9.87
C GLU A 76 -3.39 -18.90 -11.19
N LYS A 77 -2.16 -18.38 -11.09
CA LYS A 77 -1.34 -17.99 -12.23
C LYS A 77 0.09 -18.49 -12.00
N ASN A 78 0.75 -18.96 -13.06
CA ASN A 78 2.15 -19.34 -12.99
C ASN A 78 3.03 -18.08 -13.09
N CYS A 79 3.35 -17.48 -11.94
CA CYS A 79 4.13 -16.24 -11.90
C CYS A 79 5.56 -16.38 -12.45
N SER A 80 6.16 -17.57 -12.38
CA SER A 80 7.47 -17.83 -12.99
C SER A 80 7.37 -17.80 -14.51
N ALA A 81 6.37 -18.47 -15.09
CA ALA A 81 6.14 -18.42 -16.54
C ALA A 81 5.77 -17.01 -17.03
N ILE A 82 5.00 -16.25 -16.24
CA ILE A 82 4.69 -14.85 -16.54
C ILE A 82 5.98 -14.02 -16.58
N TRP A 83 6.87 -14.19 -15.60
CA TRP A 83 8.17 -13.52 -15.59
C TRP A 83 9.04 -13.92 -16.79
N GLU A 84 9.15 -15.21 -17.09
CA GLU A 84 9.89 -15.71 -18.25
C GLU A 84 9.41 -15.10 -19.57
N ALA A 85 8.08 -15.03 -19.76
CA ALA A 85 7.49 -14.39 -20.94
C ALA A 85 7.75 -12.88 -20.96
N PHE A 86 7.69 -12.20 -19.81
CA PHE A 86 7.99 -10.78 -19.69
C PHE A 86 9.45 -10.45 -20.04
N GLN A 87 10.42 -11.17 -19.46
CA GLN A 87 11.85 -10.88 -19.67
C GLN A 87 12.28 -11.16 -21.12
N LYS A 88 11.76 -12.23 -21.72
CA LYS A 88 12.07 -12.66 -23.10
C LYS A 88 11.75 -11.56 -24.12
N ALA A 89 10.81 -10.68 -23.81
CA ALA A 89 10.42 -9.58 -24.68
C ALA A 89 11.55 -8.58 -24.92
N PHE A 90 12.48 -8.39 -23.96
CA PHE A 90 13.47 -7.31 -24.03
C PHE A 90 14.92 -7.75 -23.78
N ILE A 91 15.17 -8.82 -23.02
CA ILE A 91 16.53 -9.23 -22.66
C ILE A 91 17.33 -9.62 -23.92
N TYR A 92 18.61 -9.24 -23.97
CA TYR A 92 19.49 -9.46 -25.14
C TYR A 92 18.98 -8.86 -26.46
N LYS A 93 18.04 -7.91 -26.41
CA LYS A 93 17.59 -7.15 -27.58
C LYS A 93 18.12 -5.73 -27.55
N HIS A 94 18.29 -5.15 -28.73
CA HIS A 94 18.52 -3.71 -28.83
C HIS A 94 17.28 -2.98 -28.29
N PRO A 95 17.43 -2.03 -27.34
CA PRO A 95 16.29 -1.47 -26.61
C PRO A 95 15.40 -0.53 -27.43
N CYS A 96 15.69 -0.34 -28.73
CA CYS A 96 14.80 0.34 -29.69
C CYS A 96 14.17 -0.60 -30.74
N ASN A 97 14.34 -1.92 -30.58
CA ASN A 97 13.80 -2.93 -31.48
C ASN A 97 12.79 -3.87 -30.77
N VAL A 98 12.17 -3.39 -29.69
CA VAL A 98 11.15 -4.17 -28.97
C VAL A 98 9.78 -3.68 -29.38
N ILE A 99 8.95 -4.57 -29.90
CA ILE A 99 7.63 -4.27 -30.45
C ILE A 99 6.52 -4.86 -29.56
N PRO A 100 5.26 -4.38 -29.67
CA PRO A 100 4.15 -4.90 -28.88
C PRO A 100 4.00 -6.43 -28.93
N ALA A 101 4.21 -7.03 -30.11
CA ALA A 101 4.12 -8.47 -30.33
C ALA A 101 5.11 -9.30 -29.49
N ASP A 102 6.24 -8.71 -29.07
CA ASP A 102 7.22 -9.40 -28.22
C ASP A 102 6.65 -9.78 -26.83
N TYR A 103 5.57 -9.14 -26.41
CA TYR A 103 4.89 -9.38 -25.13
C TYR A 103 3.60 -10.22 -25.26
N GLU A 104 3.27 -10.77 -26.42
CA GLU A 104 2.03 -11.57 -26.61
C GLU A 104 1.95 -12.78 -25.67
N ASP A 105 3.06 -13.49 -25.49
CA ASP A 105 3.17 -14.61 -24.55
C ASP A 105 2.84 -14.16 -23.12
N PHE A 106 3.36 -12.99 -22.71
CA PHE A 106 3.12 -12.41 -21.39
C PHE A 106 1.64 -12.05 -21.21
N ILE A 107 1.05 -11.38 -22.20
CA ILE A 107 -0.36 -10.98 -22.17
C ILE A 107 -1.25 -12.22 -22.03
N THR A 108 -0.99 -13.26 -22.81
CA THR A 108 -1.77 -14.51 -22.76
C THR A 108 -1.78 -15.13 -21.36
N LEU A 109 -0.64 -15.13 -20.67
CA LEU A 109 -0.52 -15.71 -19.33
C LEU A 109 -1.17 -14.82 -18.25
N ALA A 110 -1.00 -13.49 -18.35
CA ALA A 110 -1.42 -12.54 -17.34
C ALA A 110 -2.87 -12.05 -17.49
N LEU A 111 -3.48 -12.16 -18.68
CA LEU A 111 -4.82 -11.67 -18.95
C LEU A 111 -5.86 -12.33 -18.03
N HIS A 112 -6.82 -11.53 -17.60
CA HIS A 112 -7.99 -11.97 -16.88
C HIS A 112 -9.16 -11.02 -17.19
N HIS A 113 -10.38 -11.51 -16.95
CA HIS A 113 -11.60 -10.74 -17.17
C HIS A 113 -11.64 -9.48 -16.30
N VAL A 114 -12.07 -8.36 -16.88
CA VAL A 114 -12.41 -7.13 -16.17
C VAL A 114 -13.91 -7.11 -15.92
N PRO A 115 -14.39 -6.99 -14.66
CA PRO A 115 -15.83 -7.02 -14.39
C PRO A 115 -16.60 -5.94 -15.17
N GLN A 116 -17.83 -6.27 -15.56
CA GLN A 116 -18.69 -5.34 -16.29
C GLN A 116 -18.87 -4.02 -15.53
N ASN A 117 -18.89 -2.91 -16.27
CA ASN A 117 -19.04 -1.55 -15.74
C ASN A 117 -17.90 -1.09 -14.80
N LYS A 118 -16.75 -1.79 -14.74
CA LYS A 118 -15.62 -1.44 -13.87
C LYS A 118 -14.42 -0.83 -14.60
N SER A 119 -14.38 -0.85 -15.93
CA SER A 119 -13.26 -0.28 -16.68
C SER A 119 -13.17 1.24 -16.51
N LEU A 120 -11.96 1.74 -16.26
CA LEU A 120 -11.64 3.15 -16.07
C LEU A 120 -10.34 3.49 -16.81
N PHE A 121 -10.49 4.12 -17.97
CA PHE A 121 -9.41 4.69 -18.78
C PHE A 121 -9.06 6.08 -18.27
N TRP A 122 -7.89 6.58 -18.64
CA TRP A 122 -7.46 7.89 -18.17
C TRP A 122 -6.36 8.53 -19.01
N GLU A 123 -6.30 9.86 -18.96
CA GLU A 123 -5.19 10.65 -19.49
C GLU A 123 -4.84 11.75 -18.47
N ASN A 124 -3.56 11.89 -18.14
CA ASN A 124 -3.04 12.89 -17.22
C ASN A 124 -3.70 12.91 -15.81
N THR A 125 -4.25 11.78 -15.36
CA THR A 125 -4.93 11.63 -14.06
C THR A 125 -4.53 10.36 -13.27
N LYS A 126 -3.41 9.69 -13.63
CA LYS A 126 -2.93 8.43 -13.01
C LYS A 126 -3.14 8.33 -11.50
N LEU A 127 -2.56 9.27 -10.74
CA LEU A 127 -2.63 9.25 -9.28
C LEU A 127 -4.06 9.35 -8.74
N LEU A 128 -4.89 10.18 -9.38
CA LEU A 128 -6.30 10.35 -9.01
C LEU A 128 -7.12 9.09 -9.32
N VAL A 129 -6.81 8.43 -10.44
CA VAL A 129 -7.40 7.17 -10.85
C VAL A 129 -7.09 6.06 -9.85
N HIS A 130 -5.83 5.86 -9.47
CA HIS A 130 -5.47 4.81 -8.49
C HIS A 130 -6.05 5.07 -7.10
N ARG A 131 -6.09 6.34 -6.65
CA ARG A 131 -6.74 6.71 -5.38
C ARG A 131 -8.25 6.43 -5.42
N TYR A 132 -8.89 6.67 -6.57
CA TYR A 132 -10.33 6.41 -6.72
C TYR A 132 -10.64 4.93 -6.92
N SER A 133 -9.85 4.18 -7.69
CA SER A 133 -10.06 2.76 -7.95
C SER A 133 -9.92 1.92 -6.68
N ASP A 134 -8.99 2.32 -5.79
CA ASP A 134 -8.75 1.72 -4.49
C ASP A 134 -8.52 0.21 -4.60
N LYS A 135 -7.45 -0.15 -5.33
CA LYS A 135 -6.98 -1.53 -5.53
C LYS A 135 -8.11 -2.45 -6.00
N THR A 136 -8.75 -2.10 -7.12
CA THR A 136 -9.90 -2.80 -7.72
C THR A 136 -11.25 -2.69 -7.01
N ARG A 137 -11.33 -2.10 -5.80
CA ARG A 137 -12.58 -2.06 -5.01
C ARG A 137 -13.70 -1.31 -5.75
N ARG A 138 -13.40 -0.12 -6.26
CA ARG A 138 -14.39 0.75 -6.93
C ARG A 138 -14.40 0.55 -8.44
N MET A 139 -13.23 0.59 -9.06
CA MET A 139 -13.00 0.49 -10.50
C MET A 139 -11.74 -0.34 -10.75
N VAL A 140 -11.55 -0.81 -11.97
CA VAL A 140 -10.38 -1.59 -12.39
C VAL A 140 -9.73 -0.89 -13.58
N PRO A 141 -8.95 0.19 -13.38
CA PRO A 141 -8.09 0.76 -14.43
C PRO A 141 -7.02 -0.24 -14.87
N LEU A 142 -6.37 -0.02 -16.01
CA LEU A 142 -5.32 -0.92 -16.53
C LEU A 142 -4.25 -1.23 -15.46
N GLY A 143 -3.76 -0.22 -14.75
CA GLY A 143 -2.76 -0.37 -13.69
C GLY A 143 -3.21 -1.23 -12.49
N ASP A 144 -4.51 -1.44 -12.31
CA ASP A 144 -5.06 -2.30 -11.25
C ASP A 144 -5.44 -3.71 -11.76
N THR A 145 -5.23 -4.02 -13.05
CA THR A 145 -5.29 -5.40 -13.57
C THR A 145 -4.00 -6.14 -13.23
N LEU A 146 -3.95 -7.48 -13.34
CA LEU A 146 -2.69 -8.21 -13.16
C LEU A 146 -1.60 -7.69 -14.11
N ILE A 147 -1.93 -7.48 -15.40
CA ILE A 147 -0.98 -6.97 -16.41
C ILE A 147 -0.35 -5.65 -15.96
N GLY A 148 -1.18 -4.66 -15.63
CA GLY A 148 -0.70 -3.34 -15.22
C GLY A 148 0.00 -3.38 -13.86
N PHE A 149 -0.59 -4.09 -12.88
CA PHE A 149 -0.08 -4.16 -11.50
C PHE A 149 1.36 -4.68 -11.45
N LEU A 150 1.73 -5.63 -12.32
CA LEU A 150 3.10 -6.13 -12.40
C LEU A 150 4.09 -5.05 -12.78
N ALA A 151 3.79 -4.26 -13.82
CA ALA A 151 4.72 -3.31 -14.43
C ALA A 151 4.58 -1.86 -13.95
N ASP A 152 3.57 -1.55 -13.13
CA ASP A 152 3.25 -0.17 -12.77
C ASP A 152 4.41 0.53 -12.03
N ASP A 153 4.78 1.72 -12.51
CA ASP A 153 5.91 2.54 -12.03
C ASP A 153 7.27 1.83 -12.07
N LEU A 154 7.47 0.88 -13.00
CA LEU A 154 8.77 0.25 -13.26
C LEU A 154 9.34 0.72 -14.59
N ASP A 155 10.67 0.81 -14.65
CA ASP A 155 11.45 1.02 -15.88
C ASP A 155 12.28 -0.22 -16.16
N TRP A 156 12.37 -0.62 -17.44
CA TRP A 156 13.18 -1.76 -17.86
C TRP A 156 13.60 -1.66 -19.33
N CYS A 157 14.79 -2.16 -19.61
CA CYS A 157 15.26 -2.37 -20.97
C CYS A 157 16.42 -3.36 -21.05
N GLY A 158 16.57 -3.93 -22.24
CA GLY A 158 17.66 -4.83 -22.55
C GLY A 158 18.88 -4.10 -23.08
N GLN A 159 19.93 -4.88 -23.28
CA GLN A 159 21.08 -4.53 -24.11
C GLN A 159 21.52 -5.80 -24.85
N PRO A 160 22.07 -5.69 -26.08
CA PRO A 160 22.55 -6.86 -26.82
C PRO A 160 23.66 -7.62 -26.08
N GLU A 161 24.51 -6.91 -25.35
CA GLU A 161 25.66 -7.46 -24.63
C GLU A 161 25.29 -8.00 -23.25
N SER A 162 26.09 -8.94 -22.73
CA SER A 162 25.98 -9.42 -21.35
C SER A 162 26.03 -8.24 -20.34
N PRO A 163 25.13 -8.19 -19.33
CA PRO A 163 24.25 -9.27 -18.86
C PRO A 163 22.88 -9.37 -19.56
N GLY A 164 22.65 -8.65 -20.66
CA GLY A 164 21.39 -8.66 -21.40
C GLY A 164 20.35 -7.65 -20.90
N ILE A 165 20.60 -7.03 -19.74
CA ILE A 165 19.76 -6.01 -19.09
C ILE A 165 20.61 -4.76 -18.86
N ASN A 166 20.04 -3.58 -19.15
CA ASN A 166 20.71 -2.31 -18.92
C ASN A 166 20.16 -1.63 -17.66
N PHE A 167 20.96 -1.63 -16.59
CA PHE A 167 20.64 -0.96 -15.31
C PHE A 167 21.11 0.50 -15.26
N VAL A 168 21.86 0.97 -16.26
CA VAL A 168 22.44 2.33 -16.27
C VAL A 168 21.43 3.33 -16.81
N SER A 169 20.85 3.04 -17.97
CA SER A 169 19.83 3.89 -18.60
C SER A 169 19.00 3.14 -19.63
N CYS A 170 17.79 3.62 -19.90
CA CYS A 170 16.88 3.08 -20.90
C CYS A 170 16.39 4.16 -21.87
N PRO A 171 16.09 3.83 -23.14
CA PRO A 171 15.59 4.79 -24.10
C PRO A 171 14.23 5.34 -23.68
N THR A 172 14.10 6.66 -23.77
CA THR A 172 12.81 7.34 -23.67
C THR A 172 11.99 7.15 -24.94
N THR A 173 10.68 7.36 -24.86
CA THR A 173 9.78 7.36 -26.03
C THR A 173 10.16 8.40 -27.08
N ALA A 174 10.83 9.49 -26.68
CA ALA A 174 11.33 10.51 -27.61
C ALA A 174 12.57 10.04 -28.39
N GLU A 175 13.40 9.18 -27.79
CA GLU A 175 14.57 8.60 -28.45
C GLU A 175 14.18 7.47 -29.40
N CYS A 176 13.26 6.60 -29.00
CA CYS A 176 12.68 5.61 -29.91
C CYS A 176 11.31 5.11 -29.48
N GLU A 177 10.41 4.98 -30.46
CA GLU A 177 9.03 4.54 -30.23
C GLU A 177 8.95 3.05 -29.86
N ASN A 178 9.79 2.21 -30.44
CA ASN A 178 9.82 0.75 -30.20
C ASN A 178 10.75 0.39 -29.04
N ASN A 179 10.55 1.06 -27.90
CA ASN A 179 11.24 0.71 -26.66
C ASN A 179 10.40 -0.27 -25.80
N PRO A 180 11.04 -1.07 -24.92
CA PRO A 180 10.38 -2.09 -24.11
C PRO A 180 9.16 -1.61 -23.32
N VAL A 181 9.27 -0.48 -22.64
CA VAL A 181 8.21 0.06 -21.77
C VAL A 181 7.04 0.57 -22.62
N ASN A 182 7.31 1.34 -23.67
CA ASN A 182 6.27 1.86 -24.56
C ASN A 182 5.55 0.73 -25.29
N SER A 183 6.29 -0.25 -25.82
CA SER A 183 5.72 -1.42 -26.51
C SER A 183 4.88 -2.30 -25.58
N PHE A 184 5.31 -2.48 -24.33
CA PHE A 184 4.50 -3.14 -23.31
C PHE A 184 3.18 -2.42 -23.06
N TRP A 185 3.23 -1.11 -22.80
CA TRP A 185 2.00 -0.36 -22.53
C TRP A 185 1.08 -0.28 -23.73
N LYS A 186 1.59 -0.32 -24.97
CA LYS A 186 0.76 -0.44 -26.19
C LYS A 186 -0.07 -1.72 -26.17
N ILE A 187 0.55 -2.90 -26.09
CA ILE A 187 -0.20 -4.16 -26.11
C ILE A 187 -1.08 -4.34 -24.86
N ALA A 188 -0.64 -3.86 -23.70
CA ALA A 188 -1.43 -3.90 -22.48
C ALA A 188 -2.70 -3.04 -22.60
N SER A 189 -2.58 -1.83 -23.14
CA SER A 189 -3.69 -0.90 -23.40
C SER A 189 -4.70 -1.49 -24.39
N GLU A 190 -4.22 -2.05 -25.50
CA GLU A 190 -5.07 -2.69 -26.51
C GLU A 190 -5.81 -3.90 -25.95
N SER A 191 -5.12 -4.72 -25.14
CA SER A 191 -5.71 -5.92 -24.51
C SER A 191 -6.75 -5.54 -23.47
N TYR A 192 -6.48 -4.52 -22.65
CA TYR A 192 -7.42 -4.02 -21.65
C TYR A 192 -8.68 -3.40 -22.30
N ALA A 193 -8.51 -2.66 -23.39
CA ALA A 193 -9.64 -2.13 -24.16
C ALA A 193 -10.55 -3.22 -24.73
N LYS A 194 -9.97 -4.34 -25.19
CA LYS A 194 -10.74 -5.50 -25.66
C LYS A 194 -11.54 -6.17 -24.54
N GLU A 195 -11.04 -6.16 -23.30
CA GLU A 195 -11.74 -6.73 -22.15
C GLU A 195 -12.85 -5.82 -21.58
N ALA A 196 -12.86 -4.53 -21.92
CA ALA A 196 -13.87 -3.60 -21.43
C ALA A 196 -15.29 -3.96 -21.89
N MET A 197 -16.26 -3.84 -20.98
CA MET A 197 -17.67 -4.13 -21.27
C MET A 197 -18.64 -3.33 -20.39
N GLY A 198 -19.83 -3.07 -20.95
CA GLY A 198 -20.86 -2.25 -20.34
C GLY A 198 -20.52 -0.76 -20.36
N LEU A 199 -20.71 -0.09 -19.23
CA LEU A 199 -20.38 1.32 -19.02
C LEU A 199 -18.88 1.49 -18.85
N VAL A 200 -18.24 2.10 -19.84
CA VAL A 200 -16.82 2.47 -19.84
C VAL A 200 -16.66 3.89 -19.34
N ARG A 201 -15.67 4.13 -18.49
CA ARG A 201 -15.38 5.47 -17.95
C ARG A 201 -14.01 5.95 -18.39
N VAL A 202 -13.90 7.24 -18.64
CA VAL A 202 -12.63 7.89 -19.04
C VAL A 202 -12.40 9.11 -18.16
N MET A 203 -11.34 9.11 -17.35
CA MET A 203 -10.98 10.25 -16.50
C MET A 203 -9.91 11.11 -17.16
N LEU A 204 -10.27 12.35 -17.51
CA LEU A 204 -9.39 13.28 -18.19
C LEU A 204 -9.09 14.50 -17.31
N ASN A 205 -7.94 15.15 -17.54
CA ASN A 205 -7.52 16.32 -16.78
C ASN A 205 -7.80 17.62 -17.55
N GLY A 206 -8.89 18.33 -17.21
CA GLY A 206 -9.28 19.60 -17.84
C GLY A 206 -8.39 20.81 -17.49
N SER A 207 -7.34 20.61 -16.68
CA SER A 207 -6.40 21.65 -16.28
C SER A 207 -5.06 21.63 -17.05
N VAL A 208 -4.86 20.67 -17.96
CA VAL A 208 -3.61 20.54 -18.75
C VAL A 208 -3.55 21.53 -19.91
N SER A 209 -2.35 22.04 -20.22
CA SER A 209 -2.16 23.11 -21.21
C SER A 209 -2.14 22.65 -22.67
N ASN A 210 -1.91 21.36 -22.93
CA ASN A 210 -1.70 20.78 -24.25
C ASN A 210 -2.93 20.02 -24.80
N GLY A 211 -4.13 20.31 -24.27
CA GLY A 211 -5.37 19.64 -24.63
C GLY A 211 -5.68 18.45 -23.71
N THR A 212 -6.94 18.36 -23.30
CA THR A 212 -7.42 17.35 -22.34
C THR A 212 -7.54 15.96 -22.94
N PHE A 213 -7.83 15.88 -24.25
CA PHE A 213 -7.85 14.65 -25.03
C PHE A 213 -6.68 14.65 -26.04
N PRO A 214 -5.51 14.09 -25.68
CA PRO A 214 -4.37 14.05 -26.56
C PRO A 214 -4.58 13.01 -27.68
N LYS A 215 -4.76 13.47 -28.93
CA LYS A 215 -4.93 12.59 -30.12
C LYS A 215 -3.77 11.60 -30.34
N ASN A 216 -2.60 11.91 -29.78
CA ASN A 216 -1.41 11.07 -29.84
C ASN A 216 -1.16 10.24 -28.57
N GLY A 217 -2.06 10.30 -27.58
CA GLY A 217 -1.97 9.53 -26.35
C GLY A 217 -2.38 8.06 -26.52
N PHE A 218 -2.13 7.27 -25.47
CA PHE A 218 -2.48 5.84 -25.45
C PHE A 218 -3.97 5.63 -25.61
N PHE A 219 -4.78 6.45 -24.92
CA PHE A 219 -6.22 6.29 -24.98
C PHE A 219 -6.77 6.48 -26.39
N ALA A 220 -6.31 7.52 -27.09
CA ALA A 220 -6.75 7.80 -28.45
C ALA A 220 -6.25 6.78 -29.49
N LYS A 221 -5.00 6.31 -29.36
CA LYS A 221 -4.35 5.47 -30.39
C LYS A 221 -4.49 3.97 -30.18
N HIS A 222 -4.51 3.51 -28.94
CA HIS A 222 -4.39 2.10 -28.59
C HIS A 222 -5.63 1.59 -27.85
N GLU A 223 -6.32 2.41 -27.07
CA GLU A 223 -7.47 1.95 -26.28
C GLU A 223 -8.79 2.15 -27.02
N LEU A 224 -9.12 3.39 -27.39
CA LEU A 224 -10.38 3.74 -28.05
C LEU A 224 -10.65 2.91 -29.32
N PRO A 225 -9.68 2.70 -30.24
CA PRO A 225 -9.90 1.88 -31.44
C PRO A 225 -10.12 0.39 -31.15
N ASN A 226 -9.71 -0.09 -29.96
CA ASN A 226 -9.80 -1.50 -29.57
C ASN A 226 -11.01 -1.80 -28.66
N LEU A 227 -11.83 -0.80 -28.35
CA LEU A 227 -13.10 -1.01 -27.65
C LEU A 227 -14.06 -1.83 -28.53
N ARG A 228 -14.58 -2.93 -28.00
CA ARG A 228 -15.55 -3.79 -28.69
C ARG A 228 -16.94 -3.15 -28.63
N LYS A 229 -17.34 -2.44 -29.69
CA LYS A 229 -18.60 -1.69 -29.76
C LYS A 229 -19.83 -2.53 -29.35
N ASP A 230 -19.90 -3.80 -29.73
CA ASP A 230 -20.99 -4.71 -29.36
C ASP A 230 -21.07 -5.03 -27.85
N LYS A 231 -19.99 -4.77 -27.10
CA LYS A 231 -19.91 -4.97 -25.65
C LYS A 231 -20.06 -3.69 -24.84
N ILE A 232 -19.98 -2.52 -25.47
CA ILE A 232 -20.03 -1.22 -24.78
C ILE A 232 -21.46 -0.68 -24.80
N SER A 233 -22.01 -0.38 -23.62
CA SER A 233 -23.34 0.25 -23.51
C SER A 233 -23.26 1.77 -23.58
N GLU A 234 -22.22 2.37 -23.01
CA GLU A 234 -22.00 3.82 -22.98
C GLU A 234 -20.54 4.13 -22.62
N ILE A 235 -20.00 5.24 -23.14
CA ILE A 235 -18.72 5.83 -22.71
C ILE A 235 -19.01 7.11 -21.90
N GLN A 236 -18.70 7.10 -20.61
CA GLN A 236 -18.87 8.25 -19.72
C GLN A 236 -17.53 8.96 -19.47
N ILE A 237 -17.46 10.22 -19.87
CA ILE A 237 -16.28 11.07 -19.79
C ILE A 237 -16.34 11.89 -18.50
N TRP A 238 -15.28 11.84 -17.70
CA TRP A 238 -15.10 12.63 -16.48
C TRP A 238 -13.98 13.63 -16.68
N VAL A 239 -14.32 14.91 -16.92
CA VAL A 239 -13.34 15.98 -17.08
C VAL A 239 -13.09 16.62 -15.71
N MET A 240 -11.97 16.24 -15.10
CA MET A 240 -11.58 16.66 -13.75
C MET A 240 -10.66 17.88 -13.81
N HIS A 241 -10.94 18.90 -13.00
CA HIS A 241 -10.10 20.08 -12.88
C HIS A 241 -9.36 20.08 -11.54
N ASN A 242 -8.14 20.57 -11.52
CA ASN A 242 -7.39 20.77 -10.28
C ASN A 242 -8.13 21.80 -9.38
N ILE A 243 -8.09 21.64 -8.06
CA ILE A 243 -8.82 22.51 -7.11
C ILE A 243 -8.42 23.99 -7.27
N ASP A 244 -7.10 24.24 -7.38
CA ASP A 244 -6.51 25.58 -7.56
C ASP A 244 -5.92 25.78 -8.97
N GLY A 245 -6.18 24.85 -9.88
CA GLY A 245 -5.62 24.91 -11.24
C GLY A 245 -6.53 25.67 -12.20
N PRO A 246 -5.99 26.04 -13.38
CA PRO A 246 -6.81 26.66 -14.42
C PRO A 246 -7.88 25.68 -14.92
N VAL A 247 -9.05 26.21 -15.22
CA VAL A 247 -10.07 25.50 -16.01
C VAL A 247 -9.78 25.81 -17.47
N ARG A 248 -9.17 24.86 -18.20
CA ARG A 248 -8.73 25.08 -19.58
C ARG A 248 -9.72 24.53 -20.60
N GLU A 249 -10.18 23.31 -20.39
CA GLU A 249 -11.25 22.72 -21.20
C GLU A 249 -12.24 21.99 -20.30
N SER A 250 -13.49 21.97 -20.74
CA SER A 250 -14.61 21.30 -20.09
C SER A 250 -15.40 20.52 -21.15
N CYS A 251 -16.40 19.74 -20.74
CA CYS A 251 -17.31 19.07 -21.67
C CYS A 251 -17.82 20.01 -22.77
N GLY A 252 -17.81 19.54 -24.02
CA GLY A 252 -18.20 20.33 -25.20
C GLY A 252 -17.19 21.41 -25.64
N MET A 253 -15.98 21.47 -25.08
CA MET A 253 -14.96 22.47 -25.46
C MET A 253 -13.66 21.84 -25.95
N GLY A 254 -12.99 22.52 -26.88
CA GLY A 254 -11.63 22.18 -27.33
C GLY A 254 -11.48 20.72 -27.75
N THR A 255 -10.44 20.05 -27.26
CA THR A 255 -10.17 18.64 -27.59
C THR A 255 -11.23 17.68 -27.03
N ILE A 256 -12.00 18.07 -25.99
CA ILE A 256 -13.12 17.26 -25.50
C ILE A 256 -14.24 17.22 -26.54
N LEU A 257 -14.59 18.35 -27.16
CA LEU A 257 -15.58 18.38 -28.23
C LEU A 257 -15.14 17.51 -29.42
N GLU A 258 -13.84 17.51 -29.74
CA GLU A 258 -13.29 16.62 -30.77
C GLU A 258 -13.46 15.14 -30.39
N PHE A 259 -13.17 14.77 -29.14
CA PHE A 259 -13.38 13.41 -28.64
C PHE A 259 -14.86 13.00 -28.72
N GLU A 260 -15.76 13.85 -28.24
CA GLU A 260 -17.21 13.62 -28.34
C GLU A 260 -17.65 13.41 -29.79
N ASN A 261 -17.10 14.17 -30.73
CA ASN A 261 -17.38 14.01 -32.15
C ASN A 261 -16.82 12.69 -32.73
N VAL A 262 -15.67 12.20 -32.23
CA VAL A 262 -15.15 10.87 -32.58
C VAL A 262 -16.12 9.78 -32.10
N LEU A 263 -16.59 9.88 -30.86
CA LEU A 263 -17.56 8.92 -30.30
C LEU A 263 -18.87 8.90 -31.10
N LYS A 264 -19.41 10.08 -31.45
CA LYS A 264 -20.60 10.19 -32.31
C LYS A 264 -20.38 9.54 -33.68
N LYS A 265 -19.25 9.81 -34.33
CA LYS A 265 -18.93 9.24 -35.66
C LYS A 265 -18.78 7.72 -35.63
N GLN A 266 -18.31 7.18 -34.52
CA GLN A 266 -18.20 5.73 -34.30
C GLN A 266 -19.51 5.12 -33.75
N ASP A 267 -20.55 5.95 -33.57
CA ASP A 267 -21.88 5.56 -33.10
C ASP A 267 -21.81 4.85 -31.73
N PHE A 268 -21.02 5.44 -30.82
CA PHE A 268 -21.05 5.14 -29.39
C PHE A 268 -22.05 6.05 -28.68
N SER A 269 -22.83 5.48 -27.76
CA SER A 269 -23.52 6.26 -26.73
C SER A 269 -22.50 6.86 -25.77
N TYR A 270 -22.63 8.15 -25.44
CA TYR A 270 -21.69 8.80 -24.53
C TYR A 270 -22.35 9.88 -23.65
N SER A 271 -21.74 10.13 -22.50
CA SER A 271 -22.04 11.29 -21.65
C SER A 271 -20.75 11.97 -21.19
N CYS A 272 -20.81 13.26 -20.88
CA CYS A 272 -19.68 14.00 -20.35
C CYS A 272 -20.06 14.77 -19.09
N ILE A 273 -19.24 14.63 -18.05
CA ILE A 273 -19.46 15.23 -16.73
C ILE A 273 -18.20 15.98 -16.30
N ASN A 274 -18.34 17.30 -16.11
CA ASN A 274 -17.30 18.11 -15.49
C ASN A 274 -17.27 17.86 -13.98
N ASN A 275 -16.08 17.69 -13.41
CA ASN A 275 -15.84 17.56 -11.97
C ASN A 275 -16.77 16.54 -11.29
N TYR A 276 -16.76 15.30 -11.80
CA TYR A 276 -17.59 14.21 -11.26
C TYR A 276 -17.51 14.17 -9.72
N ARG A 277 -18.67 14.25 -9.07
CA ARG A 277 -18.79 14.65 -7.67
C ARG A 277 -17.97 13.80 -6.71
N ALA A 278 -17.98 12.48 -6.88
CA ALA A 278 -17.23 11.56 -6.04
C ALA A 278 -15.72 11.86 -6.11
N ILE A 279 -15.17 11.99 -7.32
CA ILE A 279 -13.75 12.33 -7.51
C ILE A 279 -13.45 13.75 -7.05
N ARG A 280 -14.41 14.69 -7.19
CA ARG A 280 -14.24 16.06 -6.67
C ARG A 280 -14.08 16.06 -5.15
N HIS A 281 -14.83 15.23 -4.41
CA HIS A 281 -14.60 15.04 -2.97
C HIS A 281 -13.18 14.51 -2.71
N LEU A 282 -12.66 13.61 -3.56
CA LEU A 282 -11.32 13.02 -3.41
C LEU A 282 -10.24 14.09 -3.52
N GLN A 283 -10.35 14.93 -4.55
CA GLN A 283 -9.44 16.06 -4.75
C GLN A 283 -9.51 17.02 -3.56
N CYS A 284 -10.68 17.21 -2.96
CA CYS A 284 -10.85 18.11 -1.82
C CYS A 284 -10.22 17.63 -0.51
N VAL A 285 -9.80 16.36 -0.40
CA VAL A 285 -9.12 15.85 0.81
C VAL A 285 -7.85 16.65 1.11
N ASP A 286 -7.07 16.98 0.08
CA ASP A 286 -5.82 17.75 0.21
C ASP A 286 -6.03 19.27 0.25
N PHE A 287 -7.24 19.76 -0.07
CA PHE A 287 -7.54 21.18 -0.28
C PHE A 287 -8.80 21.64 0.47
N ALA A 288 -9.04 21.07 1.64
CA ALA A 288 -10.32 21.22 2.33
C ALA A 288 -10.59 22.63 2.91
N ASP A 289 -9.60 23.51 2.92
CA ASP A 289 -9.74 24.94 3.25
C ASP A 289 -10.23 25.79 2.07
N LYS A 290 -10.12 25.26 0.85
CA LYS A 290 -10.50 25.96 -0.37
C LYS A 290 -12.02 26.11 -0.48
N PRO A 291 -12.52 27.27 -0.97
CA PRO A 291 -13.96 27.53 -1.06
C PRO A 291 -14.74 26.46 -1.81
N VAL A 292 -14.19 25.95 -2.92
CA VAL A 292 -14.82 24.89 -3.73
C VAL A 292 -14.93 23.54 -3.03
N CYS A 293 -14.20 23.37 -1.91
CA CYS A 293 -14.20 22.19 -1.06
C CYS A 293 -14.97 22.42 0.26
N ARG A 294 -15.65 23.56 0.41
CA ARG A 294 -16.55 23.81 1.55
C ARG A 294 -17.90 23.17 1.29
N PHE A 295 -17.98 21.87 1.48
CA PHE A 295 -19.26 21.17 1.49
C PHE A 295 -20.07 21.62 2.72
N LYS A 296 -21.41 21.58 2.64
CA LYS A 296 -22.29 21.92 3.78
C LYS A 296 -21.86 21.08 5.00
N GLY A 297 -21.21 21.71 5.98
CA GLY A 297 -20.60 20.99 7.11
C GLY A 297 -19.31 21.60 7.66
N GLY A 298 -18.60 22.49 6.97
CA GLY A 298 -17.46 23.27 7.53
C GLY A 298 -16.05 22.80 7.10
N VAL A 299 -15.03 23.60 7.44
CA VAL A 299 -13.64 23.51 6.93
C VAL A 299 -12.87 22.32 7.53
N CYS A 300 -12.23 21.50 6.69
CA CYS A 300 -11.18 20.58 7.15
C CYS A 300 -9.82 21.31 7.08
N LYS A 301 -9.06 21.27 8.18
CA LYS A 301 -7.67 21.73 8.22
C LYS A 301 -6.82 20.47 8.31
N VAL A 302 -6.24 20.05 7.18
CA VAL A 302 -5.22 19.00 7.18
C VAL A 302 -4.12 19.44 8.14
N ILE A 303 -3.81 18.60 9.14
CA ILE A 303 -2.70 18.86 10.05
C ILE A 303 -1.45 18.87 9.18
N ASN A 304 -0.84 20.05 9.01
CA ASN A 304 0.27 20.25 8.11
C ASN A 304 1.55 20.36 8.97
N PRO A 305 2.50 19.41 8.87
CA PRO A 305 3.74 19.40 9.68
C PRO A 305 4.69 20.58 9.46
N ARG A 306 4.32 21.56 8.62
CA ARG A 306 5.17 22.71 8.28
C ARG A 306 4.41 24.01 8.51
N ASN A 307 4.45 24.51 9.73
CA ASN A 307 4.55 25.95 9.98
C ASN A 307 5.22 26.21 11.32
N GLY A 308 6.56 26.16 11.31
CA GLY A 308 7.39 26.83 12.29
C GLY A 308 7.16 28.33 12.19
N SER A 309 6.46 28.88 13.18
CA SER A 309 6.54 30.24 13.73
C SER A 309 7.34 31.29 12.93
N ARG A 310 6.65 32.16 12.20
CA ARG A 310 6.96 33.60 12.18
C ARG A 310 5.71 34.38 12.59
N LYS A 311 5.73 34.89 13.82
CA LYS A 311 4.76 35.83 14.36
C LYS A 311 4.83 37.13 13.56
N VAL A 312 3.68 37.61 13.08
CA VAL A 312 3.45 39.05 12.92
C VAL A 312 2.20 39.38 13.71
N GLN A 313 2.39 40.22 14.73
CA GLN A 313 1.39 40.80 15.60
C GLN A 313 0.45 41.70 14.81
N LEU A 314 -0.86 41.60 15.06
CA LEU A 314 -1.75 42.75 15.06
C LEU A 314 -2.81 42.57 16.15
N SER A 315 -3.01 43.68 16.85
CA SER A 315 -3.65 43.88 18.14
C SER A 315 -5.18 43.82 18.14
N ALA A 316 -5.71 43.50 19.32
CA ALA A 316 -7.11 43.35 19.76
C ALA A 316 -7.92 44.67 19.79
N PRO A 317 -9.10 44.81 20.47
CA PRO A 317 -10.05 43.83 21.06
C PRO A 317 -11.54 44.14 20.76
N ILE A 318 -12.49 43.35 21.28
CA ILE A 318 -13.75 43.79 21.97
C ILE A 318 -14.41 42.58 22.66
N GLN A 319 -15.12 42.89 23.73
CA GLN A 319 -15.49 42.11 24.93
C GLN A 319 -17.03 41.92 25.00
N TYR A 320 -17.51 41.25 26.07
CA TYR A 320 -18.91 41.10 26.58
C TYR A 320 -19.79 39.98 25.96
N HIS A 321 -20.63 39.21 26.69
CA HIS A 321 -20.87 38.95 28.12
C HIS A 321 -21.75 37.69 28.29
N ARG A 322 -21.95 37.29 29.55
CA ARG A 322 -22.55 36.05 30.08
C ARG A 322 -24.04 36.24 30.40
N THR A 323 -24.88 35.21 30.30
CA THR A 323 -26.00 34.99 31.25
C THR A 323 -26.41 33.51 31.38
N ASN A 324 -26.79 33.18 32.62
CA ASN A 324 -27.31 31.91 33.14
C ASN A 324 -28.85 31.89 33.03
N SER A 325 -29.46 30.71 32.92
CA SER A 325 -30.68 30.40 33.69
C SER A 325 -31.03 28.90 33.66
N SER A 326 -31.30 28.39 34.87
CA SER A 326 -31.78 27.07 35.25
C SER A 326 -33.29 26.90 35.07
N LEU A 327 -33.78 25.66 34.87
CA LEU A 327 -35.05 25.21 35.45
C LEU A 327 -35.12 23.68 35.56
N LYS A 328 -35.47 23.21 36.77
CA LYS A 328 -35.85 21.84 37.13
C LYS A 328 -37.36 21.66 36.91
N MET A 329 -37.82 20.46 36.54
CA MET A 329 -38.95 19.79 37.20
C MET A 329 -38.99 18.29 36.88
N ALA A 330 -39.37 17.52 37.89
CA ALA A 330 -39.57 16.07 37.90
C ALA A 330 -41.00 15.70 37.44
N PHE A 331 -41.27 14.43 37.10
CA PHE A 331 -42.37 13.62 37.66
C PHE A 331 -42.37 12.15 37.13
N LEU A 332 -42.52 11.24 38.10
CA LEU A 332 -43.06 9.85 38.20
C LEU A 332 -43.51 9.13 36.90
N SER A 333 -42.98 7.94 36.55
CA SER A 333 -43.22 6.56 37.04
C SER A 333 -44.56 5.86 36.68
N SER A 334 -44.37 4.68 36.07
CA SER A 334 -45.12 3.42 36.16
C SER A 334 -46.41 3.20 35.37
N LEU A 335 -46.38 2.17 34.51
CA LEU A 335 -47.49 1.24 34.37
C LEU A 335 -47.00 -0.23 34.29
N HIS A 336 -47.65 -1.06 35.10
CA HIS A 336 -47.59 -2.52 35.17
C HIS A 336 -48.00 -3.21 33.86
N LEU A 337 -47.49 -4.44 33.65
CA LEU A 337 -48.36 -5.61 33.48
C LEU A 337 -47.59 -6.93 33.71
N THR A 338 -48.26 -7.77 34.49
CA THR A 338 -47.87 -9.08 35.03
C THR A 338 -48.15 -10.24 34.08
N GLY A 339 -47.40 -11.34 34.21
CA GLY A 339 -47.80 -12.66 33.70
C GLY A 339 -46.95 -13.79 34.28
N LYS A 340 -47.51 -14.54 35.23
CA LYS A 340 -46.92 -15.71 35.92
C LYS A 340 -47.10 -17.00 35.12
N GLY A 341 -46.18 -17.95 35.32
CA GLY A 341 -46.41 -19.39 35.13
C GLY A 341 -45.37 -20.21 35.89
N LYS A 342 -45.80 -20.98 36.91
CA LYS A 342 -45.00 -21.84 37.81
C LYS A 342 -45.34 -23.32 37.57
N SER A 343 -44.36 -24.20 37.81
CA SER A 343 -44.44 -25.62 38.27
C SER A 343 -42.97 -26.04 38.54
N VAL A 344 -42.40 -26.31 39.73
CA VAL A 344 -42.66 -27.24 40.88
C VAL A 344 -42.88 -28.68 40.39
N GLY A 345 -42.24 -29.77 40.87
CA GLY A 345 -41.21 -30.11 41.86
C GLY A 345 -40.60 -31.47 41.40
N ASN A 346 -39.69 -32.21 42.04
CA ASN A 346 -39.32 -32.38 43.44
C ASN A 346 -37.94 -33.06 43.54
N VAL A 347 -37.33 -32.89 44.71
CA VAL A 347 -36.08 -33.48 45.23
C VAL A 347 -36.39 -34.75 46.02
N THR A 348 -35.48 -35.75 46.00
CA THR A 348 -35.05 -36.61 47.14
C THR A 348 -33.96 -37.58 46.63
N MET A 349 -32.66 -37.54 47.00
CA MET A 349 -31.97 -37.76 48.29
C MET A 349 -31.85 -39.25 48.67
N CYS A 350 -30.69 -39.87 48.40
CA CYS A 350 -30.02 -41.00 49.08
C CYS A 350 -28.88 -41.47 48.15
N GLY A 351 -27.67 -41.84 48.57
CA GLY A 351 -27.08 -42.02 49.88
C GLY A 351 -25.64 -42.45 49.62
N LEU A 352 -24.75 -42.03 50.52
CA LEU A 352 -23.35 -42.43 50.60
C LEU A 352 -23.20 -43.96 50.51
N LEU A 353 -22.45 -44.43 49.51
CA LEU A 353 -21.79 -45.74 49.52
C LEU A 353 -20.47 -45.61 48.75
N LEU A 354 -19.37 -45.67 49.52
CA LEU A 354 -18.07 -46.28 49.17
C LEU A 354 -17.21 -45.47 48.17
N LEU A 355 -16.44 -44.44 48.55
CA LEU A 355 -15.29 -44.46 49.47
C LEU A 355 -14.75 -45.88 49.76
N GLY A 356 -14.30 -46.57 48.70
CA GLY A 356 -13.75 -47.92 48.81
C GLY A 356 -13.04 -48.45 47.56
N LEU A 357 -12.61 -47.60 46.64
CA LEU A 357 -11.77 -47.96 45.48
C LEU A 357 -10.67 -46.92 45.23
N MET A 358 -10.15 -46.34 46.33
CA MET A 358 -9.03 -45.37 46.35
C MET A 358 -7.64 -46.03 46.44
N LEU A 359 -7.52 -47.35 46.31
CA LEU A 359 -6.25 -48.06 46.41
C LEU A 359 -6.28 -49.31 45.53
N LEU A 360 -6.13 -49.15 44.20
CA LEU A 360 -5.68 -50.19 43.24
C LEU A 360 -5.55 -49.59 41.83
N SER A 361 -4.72 -48.55 41.70
CA SER A 361 -4.15 -48.16 40.39
C SER A 361 -2.83 -47.39 40.54
N HIS A 362 -2.04 -47.69 41.57
CA HIS A 362 -0.60 -47.41 41.58
C HIS A 362 0.12 -48.61 40.96
N THR A 363 -0.11 -48.80 39.68
CA THR A 363 0.79 -49.54 38.80
C THR A 363 1.26 -48.53 37.77
N GLU A 364 2.56 -48.26 37.79
CA GLU A 364 3.30 -47.46 36.85
C GLU A 364 2.82 -47.70 35.41
N ARG A 365 1.93 -46.82 34.95
CA ARG A 365 1.85 -46.47 33.54
C ARG A 365 2.44 -45.09 33.45
N THR A 366 3.68 -45.03 33.01
CA THR A 366 4.13 -43.98 32.10
C THR A 366 3.16 -43.94 30.92
N LEU A 367 1.99 -43.36 31.13
CA LEU A 367 1.18 -42.80 30.06
C LEU A 367 2.04 -41.67 29.53
N ALA A 368 2.81 -41.98 28.49
CA ALA A 368 3.02 -41.01 27.43
C ALA A 368 1.64 -40.37 27.20
N LYS A 369 1.50 -39.11 27.59
CA LYS A 369 0.48 -38.25 27.01
C LYS A 369 0.71 -38.39 25.51
N ASP A 370 -0.11 -39.19 24.88
CA ASP A 370 -0.35 -39.07 23.46
C ASP A 370 -0.77 -37.61 23.31
N ASP A 371 0.18 -36.77 22.89
CA ASP A 371 -0.08 -35.38 22.52
C ASP A 371 -1.18 -35.49 21.47
N ALA A 372 -2.41 -35.23 21.89
CA ALA A 372 -3.53 -35.07 20.97
C ALA A 372 -3.06 -34.00 19.99
N LYS A 373 -2.66 -34.47 18.80
CA LYS A 373 -2.02 -33.68 17.75
C LYS A 373 -2.95 -32.50 17.50
N THR A 374 -2.63 -31.32 18.05
CA THR A 374 -3.53 -30.17 17.96
C THR A 374 -3.69 -29.84 16.49
N VAL A 375 -4.86 -30.19 15.94
CA VAL A 375 -5.18 -29.89 14.54
C VAL A 375 -5.69 -28.46 14.52
N TRP A 376 -4.85 -27.54 14.06
CA TRP A 376 -5.25 -26.15 13.85
C TRP A 376 -6.35 -26.09 12.78
N LYS A 377 -7.31 -25.18 12.96
CA LYS A 377 -8.42 -24.97 12.01
C LYS A 377 -8.31 -23.67 11.24
N GLY A 378 -7.43 -22.76 11.68
CA GLY A 378 -7.17 -21.51 10.99
C GLY A 378 -6.47 -21.74 9.66
N LYS A 379 -6.55 -20.74 8.77
CA LYS A 379 -5.88 -20.75 7.48
C LYS A 379 -4.39 -21.05 7.68
N GLY A 380 -3.79 -21.87 6.81
CA GLY A 380 -2.34 -22.05 6.80
C GLY A 380 -1.60 -20.79 6.36
N SER A 381 -0.27 -20.85 6.38
CA SER A 381 0.61 -19.80 5.87
C SER A 381 0.23 -19.44 4.44
N THR A 382 0.36 -18.17 4.06
CA THR A 382 0.07 -17.73 2.69
C THR A 382 0.98 -18.46 1.71
N ALA A 383 0.40 -19.15 0.71
CA ALA A 383 1.19 -19.79 -0.34
C ALA A 383 2.11 -18.77 -1.00
N LYS A 384 3.37 -19.14 -1.26
CA LYS A 384 4.40 -18.26 -1.85
C LYS A 384 4.78 -17.06 -0.96
N LEU A 385 4.70 -17.26 0.36
CA LEU A 385 5.04 -16.26 1.38
C LEU A 385 6.42 -15.63 1.16
N LYS A 386 7.44 -16.44 0.84
CA LYS A 386 8.81 -15.96 0.62
C LYS A 386 8.87 -15.01 -0.57
N GLU A 387 8.33 -15.42 -1.70
CA GLU A 387 8.35 -14.66 -2.94
C GLU A 387 7.59 -13.33 -2.78
N ILE A 388 6.43 -13.36 -2.12
CA ILE A 388 5.66 -12.14 -1.82
C ILE A 388 6.47 -11.19 -0.94
N MET A 389 7.05 -11.70 0.15
CA MET A 389 7.76 -10.86 1.12
C MET A 389 9.03 -10.24 0.51
N ILE A 390 9.82 -11.03 -0.23
CA ILE A 390 11.03 -10.54 -0.89
C ILE A 390 10.68 -9.52 -1.98
N GLY A 391 9.68 -9.80 -2.82
CA GLY A 391 9.28 -8.85 -3.86
C GLY A 391 8.70 -7.55 -3.30
N ARG A 392 7.91 -7.62 -2.20
CA ARG A 392 7.45 -6.44 -1.47
C ARG A 392 8.63 -5.65 -0.87
N CYS A 393 9.64 -6.33 -0.34
CA CYS A 393 10.84 -5.67 0.18
C CYS A 393 11.57 -4.87 -0.90
N PHE A 394 11.92 -5.51 -2.03
CA PHE A 394 12.60 -4.83 -3.13
C PHE A 394 11.75 -3.72 -3.75
N ASN A 395 10.44 -3.95 -3.93
CA ASN A 395 9.52 -2.93 -4.39
C ASN A 395 9.50 -1.73 -3.43
N TYR A 396 9.41 -1.96 -2.12
CA TYR A 396 9.35 -0.88 -1.15
C TYR A 396 10.62 -0.03 -1.17
N LEU A 397 11.79 -0.67 -1.22
CA LEU A 397 13.09 0.00 -1.21
C LEU A 397 13.42 0.67 -2.56
N GLY A 398 12.97 0.10 -3.67
CA GLY A 398 13.23 0.61 -5.01
C GLY A 398 12.26 1.71 -5.46
N THR A 399 10.97 1.58 -5.12
CA THR A 399 9.92 2.43 -5.71
C THR A 399 9.06 3.18 -4.69
N ILE A 400 8.70 2.58 -3.56
CA ILE A 400 7.73 3.19 -2.62
C ILE A 400 8.39 4.20 -1.68
N ASN A 401 9.48 3.80 -1.03
CA ASN A 401 10.19 4.63 -0.08
C ASN A 401 11.70 4.31 -0.06
N PRO A 402 12.45 4.82 -1.06
CA PRO A 402 13.91 4.66 -1.11
C PRO A 402 14.65 5.21 0.12
N ASN A 403 14.03 6.12 0.88
CA ASN A 403 14.62 6.69 2.09
C ASN A 403 14.62 5.73 3.29
N ALA A 404 13.99 4.54 3.18
CA ALA A 404 14.06 3.51 4.21
C ALA A 404 15.45 2.85 4.32
N GLY A 405 16.38 3.21 3.42
CA GLY A 405 17.77 2.79 3.42
C GLY A 405 17.99 1.46 2.72
N ASN A 406 19.24 1.14 2.41
CA ASN A 406 19.56 -0.13 1.76
C ASN A 406 19.43 -1.29 2.76
N LYS A 407 18.66 -2.32 2.40
CA LYS A 407 18.42 -3.51 3.23
C LYS A 407 18.59 -4.77 2.38
N ASP A 408 19.12 -5.81 3.01
CA ASP A 408 19.25 -7.13 2.40
C ASP A 408 17.94 -7.91 2.58
N CYS A 409 17.13 -7.94 1.52
CA CYS A 409 15.81 -8.59 1.55
C CYS A 409 15.90 -10.11 1.80
N ALA A 410 16.99 -10.78 1.40
CA ALA A 410 17.18 -12.20 1.68
C ALA A 410 17.44 -12.42 3.18
N LYS A 411 18.32 -11.62 3.80
CA LYS A 411 18.54 -11.67 5.25
C LYS A 411 17.31 -11.29 6.06
N LEU A 412 16.50 -10.35 5.58
CA LEU A 412 15.22 -10.01 6.20
C LEU A 412 14.26 -11.20 6.18
N TRP A 413 14.13 -11.89 5.05
CA TRP A 413 13.35 -13.13 4.97
C TRP A 413 13.87 -14.19 5.94
N GLU A 414 15.18 -14.43 5.99
CA GLU A 414 15.77 -15.42 6.91
C GLU A 414 15.48 -15.10 8.37
N ALA A 415 15.68 -13.84 8.79
CA ALA A 415 15.39 -13.40 10.15
C ALA A 415 13.90 -13.54 10.49
N PHE A 416 13.01 -13.27 9.52
CA PHE A 416 11.57 -13.44 9.69
C PHE A 416 11.17 -14.92 9.81
N LEU A 417 11.67 -15.79 8.93
CA LEU A 417 11.41 -17.22 8.94
C LEU A 417 11.91 -17.87 10.24
N ASN A 418 13.10 -17.50 10.70
CA ASN A 418 13.70 -18.02 11.94
C ASN A 418 12.88 -17.72 13.21
N ALA A 419 12.01 -16.70 13.17
CA ALA A 419 11.13 -16.39 14.30
C ALA A 419 10.15 -17.53 14.59
N PHE A 420 9.71 -18.29 13.57
CA PHE A 420 8.70 -19.34 13.72
C PHE A 420 9.07 -20.71 13.12
N SER A 421 10.13 -20.81 12.33
CA SER A 421 10.59 -22.07 11.72
C SER A 421 10.99 -23.11 12.77
N LYS A 422 10.59 -24.38 12.57
CA LYS A 422 10.79 -25.50 13.51
C LYS A 422 10.32 -25.26 14.94
N LYS A 423 9.35 -24.35 15.12
CA LYS A 423 8.76 -24.05 16.44
C LYS A 423 7.30 -24.48 16.50
N ASP A 424 6.85 -24.69 17.73
CA ASP A 424 5.43 -24.88 18.04
C ASP A 424 4.67 -23.58 17.71
N PRO A 425 3.61 -23.63 16.88
CA PRO A 425 2.82 -22.46 16.50
C PRO A 425 2.25 -21.64 17.67
N CYS A 426 2.16 -22.21 18.87
CA CYS A 426 1.69 -21.52 20.09
C CYS A 426 2.79 -21.21 21.10
N LYS A 427 4.07 -21.29 20.71
CA LYS A 427 5.22 -20.90 21.55
C LYS A 427 6.12 -19.88 20.86
N ILE A 428 5.53 -19.01 20.04
CA ILE A 428 6.24 -17.90 19.38
C ILE A 428 6.01 -16.62 20.18
N THR A 429 7.08 -15.91 20.50
CA THR A 429 7.08 -14.74 21.38
C THR A 429 7.52 -13.49 20.63
N GLU A 430 7.35 -12.32 21.24
CA GLU A 430 7.78 -11.03 20.67
C GLU A 430 9.31 -10.99 20.49
N GLU A 431 10.04 -11.62 21.40
CA GLU A 431 11.50 -11.79 21.37
C GLU A 431 12.00 -12.46 20.10
N ASP A 432 11.27 -13.46 19.60
CA ASP A 432 11.64 -14.21 18.39
C ASP A 432 11.73 -13.30 17.15
N TYR A 433 10.97 -12.21 17.12
CA TYR A 433 10.94 -11.24 16.02
C TYR A 433 11.91 -10.08 16.17
N LYS A 434 12.55 -9.89 17.34
CA LYS A 434 13.52 -8.79 17.55
C LYS A 434 14.63 -8.73 16.49
N PRO A 435 15.26 -9.85 16.06
CA PRO A 435 16.27 -9.82 15.01
C PRO A 435 15.74 -9.24 13.69
N PHE A 436 14.55 -9.67 13.26
CA PHE A 436 13.90 -9.16 12.06
C PHE A 436 13.60 -7.65 12.17
N LEU A 437 12.99 -7.22 13.29
CA LEU A 437 12.61 -5.82 13.50
C LEU A 437 13.83 -4.88 13.54
N ASN A 438 14.94 -5.34 14.12
CA ASN A 438 16.19 -4.58 14.14
C ASN A 438 16.77 -4.39 12.74
N LEU A 439 16.72 -5.44 11.90
CA LEU A 439 17.21 -5.37 10.52
C LEU A 439 16.29 -4.50 9.64
N ALA A 440 14.98 -4.69 9.73
CA ALA A 440 13.98 -4.00 8.91
C ALA A 440 13.71 -2.56 9.34
N GLY A 441 14.04 -2.21 10.58
CA GLY A 441 13.73 -0.92 11.16
C GLY A 441 14.30 0.26 10.36
N HIS A 442 13.48 1.28 10.20
CA HIS A 442 13.87 2.61 9.74
C HIS A 442 13.18 3.68 10.61
N ASP A 443 13.50 4.95 10.35
CA ASP A 443 12.88 6.09 11.00
C ASP A 443 11.47 6.33 10.49
N ILE A 444 10.58 6.75 11.40
CA ILE A 444 9.26 7.27 11.04
C ILE A 444 9.39 8.79 10.97
N PRO A 445 8.89 9.44 9.90
CA PRO A 445 8.88 10.89 9.82
C PRO A 445 8.12 11.52 10.99
N ILE A 446 8.58 12.70 11.43
CA ILE A 446 7.94 13.46 12.51
C ILE A 446 6.52 13.85 12.08
N ASP A 447 5.57 13.83 13.03
CA ASP A 447 4.16 14.19 12.83
C ASP A 447 3.36 13.25 11.90
N GLN A 448 3.92 12.08 11.54
CA GLN A 448 3.28 11.15 10.61
C GLN A 448 2.79 9.85 11.25
N SER A 449 3.09 9.60 12.53
CA SER A 449 2.64 8.36 13.16
C SER A 449 1.13 8.35 13.35
N ILE A 450 0.49 7.26 12.89
CA ILE A 450 -0.94 7.05 13.06
C ILE A 450 -1.22 5.61 13.52
N PHE A 451 -2.04 5.50 14.56
CA PHE A 451 -2.45 4.25 15.20
C PHE A 451 -3.94 4.02 14.99
N TRP A 452 -4.40 2.77 15.13
CA TRP A 452 -5.82 2.45 14.97
C TRP A 452 -6.33 1.37 15.92
N SER A 453 -7.65 1.42 16.15
CA SER A 453 -8.43 0.32 16.70
C SER A 453 -9.70 0.15 15.87
N GLN A 454 -9.85 -1.02 15.24
CA GLN A 454 -11.01 -1.36 14.41
C GLN A 454 -11.25 -0.43 13.20
N THR A 455 -10.20 0.27 12.73
CA THR A 455 -10.25 1.21 11.59
C THR A 455 -9.12 0.96 10.57
N LYS A 456 -8.49 -0.21 10.56
CA LYS A 456 -7.37 -0.55 9.65
C LYS A 456 -7.62 -0.19 8.19
N THR A 457 -8.70 -0.72 7.61
CA THR A 457 -9.06 -0.47 6.21
C THR A 457 -9.22 1.02 5.94
N LEU A 458 -9.80 1.75 6.89
CA LEU A 458 -9.99 3.18 6.76
C LEU A 458 -8.66 3.95 6.80
N ILE A 459 -7.77 3.60 7.74
CA ILE A 459 -6.44 4.20 7.83
C ILE A 459 -5.64 3.98 6.55
N LEU A 460 -5.65 2.78 5.99
CA LEU A 460 -4.88 2.48 4.78
C LEU A 460 -5.41 3.29 3.59
N GLN A 461 -6.73 3.42 3.45
CA GLN A 461 -7.34 4.24 2.41
C GLN A 461 -7.01 5.72 2.57
N TYR A 462 -7.12 6.22 3.80
CA TYR A 462 -6.76 7.59 4.11
C TYR A 462 -5.27 7.84 3.78
N THR A 463 -4.39 6.93 4.19
CA THR A 463 -2.94 7.01 3.95
C THR A 463 -2.61 7.04 2.45
N ASP A 464 -3.20 6.13 1.66
CA ASP A 464 -2.99 6.05 0.21
C ASP A 464 -3.44 7.35 -0.50
N ILE A 465 -4.42 8.06 0.07
CA ILE A 465 -4.94 9.33 -0.46
C ILE A 465 -4.06 10.52 -0.04
N ILE A 466 -3.78 10.70 1.25
CA ILE A 466 -3.13 11.93 1.75
C ILE A 466 -1.61 11.87 1.75
N GLN A 467 -1.01 10.68 1.86
CA GLN A 467 0.45 10.46 1.91
C GLN A 467 1.19 11.35 2.94
N LYS A 468 0.51 11.77 4.01
CA LYS A 468 1.06 12.61 5.10
C LYS A 468 1.07 11.91 6.46
N VAL A 469 0.62 10.67 6.51
CA VAL A 469 0.69 9.79 7.68
C VAL A 469 1.29 8.46 7.23
N MET A 470 1.87 7.72 8.17
CA MET A 470 2.54 6.46 7.92
C MET A 470 2.15 5.48 9.03
N PRO A 471 1.05 4.72 8.89
CA PRO A 471 0.73 3.63 9.82
C PRO A 471 1.81 2.56 9.79
N LEU A 472 1.82 1.67 10.79
CA LEU A 472 2.77 0.56 10.87
C LEU A 472 2.79 -0.27 9.57
N GLU A 473 1.61 -0.55 9.00
CA GLU A 473 1.44 -1.28 7.75
C GLU A 473 2.08 -0.60 6.53
N SER A 474 2.33 0.70 6.58
CA SER A 474 3.01 1.45 5.52
C SER A 474 4.52 1.61 5.74
N THR A 475 5.06 1.12 6.87
CA THR A 475 6.52 1.00 7.07
C THR A 475 7.06 -0.22 6.34
N LEU A 476 8.38 -0.34 6.13
CA LEU A 476 8.98 -1.53 5.53
C LEU A 476 8.60 -2.82 6.29
N ILE A 477 8.56 -2.77 7.63
CA ILE A 477 8.19 -3.89 8.50
C ILE A 477 6.77 -4.36 8.19
N GLY A 478 5.80 -3.44 8.21
CA GLY A 478 4.40 -3.76 7.96
C GLY A 478 4.12 -4.11 6.50
N TYR A 479 4.66 -3.32 5.57
CA TYR A 479 4.44 -3.46 4.13
C TYR A 479 4.82 -4.86 3.64
N MET A 480 5.93 -5.42 4.12
CA MET A 480 6.38 -6.77 3.74
C MET A 480 5.37 -7.88 4.07
N VAL A 481 4.58 -7.74 5.14
CA VAL A 481 3.75 -8.82 5.68
C VAL A 481 2.27 -8.48 5.81
N ASP A 482 1.86 -7.26 5.46
CA ASP A 482 0.47 -6.83 5.57
C ASP A 482 -0.48 -7.70 4.73
N GLY A 483 -1.55 -8.19 5.35
CA GLY A 483 -2.52 -9.09 4.71
C GLY A 483 -2.03 -10.53 4.49
N LEU A 484 -0.83 -10.89 4.97
CA LEU A 484 -0.30 -12.26 4.91
C LEU A 484 -0.64 -13.03 6.19
N ASN A 485 -0.56 -14.36 6.12
CA ASN A 485 -0.70 -15.26 7.25
C ASN A 485 0.51 -16.20 7.31
N TRP A 486 0.97 -16.57 8.51
CA TRP A 486 2.13 -17.45 8.67
C TRP A 486 2.16 -18.14 10.02
N CYS A 487 2.70 -19.36 10.04
CA CYS A 487 3.10 -20.08 11.24
C CYS A 487 4.12 -21.18 10.89
N GLY A 488 4.77 -21.76 11.91
CA GLY A 488 5.70 -22.87 11.74
C GLY A 488 5.06 -24.24 11.95
N LYS A 489 5.88 -25.28 11.92
CA LYS A 489 5.57 -26.59 12.51
C LYS A 489 6.86 -27.24 13.02
N LEU A 490 6.82 -27.94 14.15
CA LEU A 490 8.00 -28.57 14.76
C LEU A 490 8.74 -29.53 13.80
N SER A 491 7.98 -30.21 12.94
CA SER A 491 8.50 -31.22 12.02
C SER A 491 9.19 -30.66 10.77
N SER A 492 9.09 -29.36 10.49
CA SER A 492 9.61 -28.79 9.25
C SER A 492 10.26 -27.42 9.44
N PRO A 493 11.38 -27.13 8.73
CA PRO A 493 11.87 -25.77 8.59
C PRO A 493 10.93 -24.85 7.80
N ASP A 494 10.07 -25.41 6.96
CA ASP A 494 9.18 -24.63 6.10
C ASP A 494 7.97 -24.08 6.87
N PRO A 495 7.40 -22.95 6.41
CA PRO A 495 6.12 -22.49 6.90
C PRO A 495 5.06 -23.60 6.82
N ASN A 496 4.15 -23.61 7.78
CA ASN A 496 3.04 -24.55 7.77
C ASN A 496 1.91 -23.97 6.92
N PHE A 497 1.78 -24.48 5.69
CA PHE A 497 0.76 -24.06 4.72
C PHE A 497 -0.59 -24.76 4.90
N GLU A 498 -0.67 -25.79 5.74
CA GLU A 498 -1.90 -26.58 5.92
C GLU A 498 -2.87 -25.85 6.86
N ALA A 499 -2.42 -25.56 8.09
CA ALA A 499 -3.26 -24.89 9.07
C ALA A 499 -2.42 -24.18 10.15
N CYS A 500 -2.85 -22.98 10.54
CA CYS A 500 -2.23 -22.19 11.61
C CYS A 500 -3.24 -21.91 12.74
N PRO A 501 -2.76 -21.63 13.97
CA PRO A 501 -3.62 -21.09 15.02
C PRO A 501 -4.32 -19.81 14.54
N GLU A 502 -5.59 -19.67 14.86
CA GLU A 502 -6.29 -18.39 14.73
C GLU A 502 -5.78 -17.37 15.76
N TRP A 503 -6.13 -16.10 15.56
CA TRP A 503 -5.64 -14.98 16.38
C TRP A 503 -5.79 -15.20 17.89
N ASN A 504 -6.90 -15.81 18.33
CA ASN A 504 -7.23 -16.03 19.73
C ASN A 504 -7.00 -17.48 20.22
N ASP A 505 -6.52 -18.39 19.37
CA ASP A 505 -6.31 -19.79 19.77
C ASP A 505 -5.23 -19.91 20.85
N CYS A 506 -4.22 -19.02 20.80
CA CYS A 506 -3.20 -18.89 21.83
C CYS A 506 -2.52 -17.51 21.75
N VAL A 507 -2.11 -16.98 22.90
CA VAL A 507 -1.48 -15.64 23.00
C VAL A 507 -0.13 -15.61 22.29
N ASN A 508 0.63 -16.69 22.32
CA ASN A 508 1.99 -16.78 21.77
C ASN A 508 2.01 -17.42 20.38
N ASN A 509 1.15 -16.95 19.48
CA ASN A 509 1.18 -17.35 18.08
C ASN A 509 2.03 -16.39 17.23
N ALA A 510 2.51 -16.88 16.08
CA ALA A 510 3.45 -16.15 15.22
C ALA A 510 2.92 -14.78 14.77
N MET A 511 1.66 -14.69 14.34
CA MET A 511 1.06 -13.43 13.89
C MET A 511 0.83 -12.45 15.03
N HIS A 512 0.24 -12.92 16.12
CA HIS A 512 -0.05 -12.10 17.29
C HIS A 512 1.25 -11.53 17.89
N SER A 513 2.25 -12.38 18.11
CA SER A 513 3.55 -11.96 18.64
C SER A 513 4.30 -11.01 17.71
N PHE A 514 4.22 -11.22 16.39
CA PHE A 514 4.79 -10.28 15.41
C PHE A 514 4.18 -8.89 15.53
N TRP A 515 2.85 -8.78 15.44
CA TRP A 515 2.17 -7.48 15.44
C TRP A 515 2.35 -6.76 16.77
N ARG A 516 2.37 -7.49 17.89
CA ARG A 516 2.71 -6.92 19.21
C ARG A 516 4.12 -6.34 19.24
N ALA A 517 5.12 -7.10 18.81
CA ALA A 517 6.52 -6.65 18.78
C ALA A 517 6.74 -5.47 17.81
N ALA A 518 6.10 -5.52 16.63
CA ALA A 518 6.18 -4.47 15.62
C ALA A 518 5.49 -3.18 16.11
N SER A 519 4.32 -3.29 16.73
CA SER A 519 3.61 -2.16 17.35
C SER A 519 4.39 -1.52 18.50
N GLU A 520 5.03 -2.31 19.37
CA GLU A 520 5.94 -1.78 20.38
C GLU A 520 7.08 -0.98 19.72
N SER A 521 7.77 -1.57 18.74
CA SER A 521 8.87 -0.89 18.04
C SER A 521 8.41 0.38 17.33
N TYR A 522 7.21 0.40 16.78
CA TYR A 522 6.63 1.53 16.06
C TYR A 522 6.26 2.66 17.03
N ALA A 523 5.60 2.33 18.14
CA ALA A 523 5.25 3.30 19.19
C ALA A 523 6.47 3.98 19.82
N MET A 524 7.55 3.23 20.07
CA MET A 524 8.80 3.79 20.58
C MET A 524 9.50 4.75 19.62
N LYS A 525 9.19 4.68 18.32
CA LYS A 525 9.77 5.54 17.28
C LYS A 525 8.92 6.76 16.96
N ALA A 526 7.67 6.80 17.40
CA ALA A 526 6.76 7.92 17.17
C ALA A 526 7.32 9.25 17.73
N ARG A 527 7.14 10.33 16.96
CA ARG A 527 7.67 11.67 17.29
C ARG A 527 6.70 12.76 16.83
N GLY A 528 6.64 13.84 17.60
CA GLY A 528 5.82 15.00 17.29
C GLY A 528 4.34 14.73 17.55
N GLU A 529 3.48 15.18 16.65
CA GLU A 529 2.04 14.95 16.68
C GLU A 529 1.72 13.51 16.24
N VAL A 530 0.96 12.80 17.07
CA VAL A 530 0.54 11.42 16.82
C VAL A 530 -0.96 11.39 16.62
N THR A 531 -1.44 10.62 15.65
CA THR A 531 -2.89 10.43 15.44
C THR A 531 -3.33 9.03 15.87
N VAL A 532 -4.51 8.91 16.45
CA VAL A 532 -5.15 7.63 16.80
C VAL A 532 -6.56 7.64 16.23
N MET A 533 -6.86 6.71 15.34
CA MET A 533 -8.18 6.58 14.71
C MET A 533 -8.96 5.43 15.34
N LEU A 534 -10.11 5.71 15.93
CA LEU A 534 -10.96 4.73 16.61
C LEU A 534 -12.32 4.62 15.91
N ASN A 535 -12.94 3.45 15.96
CA ASN A 535 -14.25 3.21 15.37
C ASN A 535 -15.35 3.48 16.42
N GLY A 536 -16.00 4.65 16.35
CA GLY A 536 -17.06 5.04 17.29
C GLY A 536 -18.38 4.28 17.10
N SER A 537 -18.55 3.67 15.92
CA SER A 537 -19.70 2.86 15.54
C SER A 537 -19.47 1.34 15.68
N ALA A 538 -18.36 0.94 16.30
CA ALA A 538 -18.05 -0.47 16.49
C ALA A 538 -19.13 -1.19 17.33
N ARG A 539 -19.26 -2.51 17.16
CA ARG A 539 -20.18 -3.30 17.98
C ARG A 539 -19.76 -3.35 19.44
N THR A 540 -18.45 -3.34 19.67
CA THR A 540 -17.78 -3.22 20.97
C THR A 540 -17.24 -1.80 21.15
N ASP A 541 -16.68 -1.52 22.32
CA ASP A 541 -15.93 -0.31 22.65
C ASP A 541 -14.96 0.13 21.53
N ALA A 542 -14.86 1.43 21.26
CA ALA A 542 -13.93 1.99 20.29
C ALA A 542 -12.48 1.87 20.81
N PHE A 543 -12.29 2.21 22.09
CA PHE A 543 -11.09 1.94 22.86
C PHE A 543 -11.22 0.62 23.64
N ARG A 544 -10.78 -0.48 23.01
CA ARG A 544 -10.79 -1.81 23.62
C ARG A 544 -9.57 -2.01 24.50
N ASN A 545 -9.80 -2.38 25.76
CA ASN A 545 -8.73 -2.66 26.74
C ASN A 545 -7.76 -3.75 26.27
N ASN A 546 -8.23 -4.73 25.49
CA ASN A 546 -7.48 -5.85 24.93
C ASN A 546 -6.96 -5.63 23.50
N SER A 547 -6.96 -4.38 23.01
CA SER A 547 -6.35 -4.05 21.72
C SER A 547 -4.84 -3.87 21.87
N ILE A 548 -4.08 -4.16 20.82
CA ILE A 548 -2.63 -3.86 20.75
C ILE A 548 -2.36 -2.39 21.07
N PHE A 549 -3.22 -1.48 20.60
CA PHE A 549 -3.12 -0.07 20.93
C PHE A 549 -3.17 0.21 22.44
N SER A 550 -4.15 -0.39 23.13
CA SER A 550 -4.31 -0.24 24.58
C SER A 550 -3.19 -0.92 25.37
N GLU A 551 -2.90 -2.19 25.06
CA GLU A 551 -1.99 -3.03 25.84
C GLU A 551 -0.52 -2.66 25.64
N ILE A 552 -0.15 -2.17 24.45
CA ILE A 552 1.25 -2.00 24.05
C ILE A 552 1.51 -0.56 23.65
N GLU A 553 0.90 -0.08 22.57
CA GLU A 553 1.34 1.14 21.90
C GLU A 553 1.20 2.36 22.82
N LEU A 554 0.06 2.51 23.50
CA LEU A 554 -0.20 3.59 24.45
C LEU A 554 0.78 3.60 25.64
N GLY A 555 1.28 2.43 26.03
CA GLY A 555 2.29 2.28 27.07
C GLY A 555 3.69 2.69 26.61
N LYS A 556 3.97 2.60 25.31
CA LYS A 556 5.31 2.76 24.70
C LYS A 556 5.53 4.11 24.02
N LEU A 557 4.48 4.92 23.87
CA LEU A 557 4.61 6.32 23.45
C LEU A 557 5.43 7.11 24.48
N ASP A 558 6.53 7.71 24.03
CA ASP A 558 7.41 8.54 24.86
C ASP A 558 6.87 9.98 24.95
N SER A 559 6.41 10.38 26.14
CA SER A 559 5.87 11.72 26.41
C SER A 559 6.88 12.85 26.22
N LYS A 560 8.18 12.56 26.11
CA LYS A 560 9.22 13.56 25.78
C LYS A 560 9.35 13.78 24.28
N ARG A 561 8.97 12.81 23.46
CA ARG A 561 9.09 12.84 22.00
C ARG A 561 7.77 13.12 21.31
N VAL A 562 6.65 12.71 21.92
CA VAL A 562 5.29 12.97 21.44
C VAL A 562 4.79 14.29 22.04
N THR A 563 4.49 15.26 21.17
CA THR A 563 4.08 16.62 21.57
C THR A 563 2.59 16.73 21.81
N SER A 564 1.77 15.97 21.06
CA SER A 564 0.32 15.92 21.17
C SER A 564 -0.24 14.64 20.54
N ILE A 565 -1.38 14.16 21.05
CA ILE A 565 -2.14 13.03 20.48
C ILE A 565 -3.48 13.53 19.94
N HIS A 566 -3.78 13.24 18.68
CA HIS A 566 -5.07 13.53 18.05
C HIS A 566 -5.92 12.27 18.01
N LEU A 567 -7.00 12.23 18.80
CA LEU A 567 -7.99 11.18 18.76
C LEU A 567 -9.04 11.54 17.70
N TRP A 568 -9.18 10.69 16.68
CA TRP A 568 -10.22 10.79 15.66
C TRP A 568 -11.19 9.63 15.83
N ILE A 569 -12.40 9.93 16.30
CA ILE A 569 -13.47 8.94 16.47
C ILE A 569 -14.29 8.96 15.19
N MET A 570 -14.27 7.86 14.46
CA MET A 570 -14.90 7.75 13.14
C MET A 570 -16.14 6.89 13.25
N ASP A 571 -17.29 7.47 12.93
CA ASP A 571 -18.57 6.78 12.90
C ASP A 571 -18.95 6.32 11.50
N ASN A 572 -19.81 5.30 11.45
CA ASN A 572 -20.47 4.90 10.22
C ASN A 572 -21.53 5.94 9.88
N VAL A 573 -21.56 6.35 8.61
CA VAL A 573 -22.45 7.39 8.07
C VAL A 573 -23.92 7.22 8.45
N ASP A 574 -24.39 5.98 8.43
CA ASP A 574 -25.78 5.59 8.70
C ASP A 574 -25.90 4.73 9.98
N GLY A 575 -24.83 4.66 10.77
CA GLY A 575 -24.78 3.85 12.00
C GLY A 575 -25.17 4.65 13.24
N PRO A 576 -25.52 3.98 14.35
CA PRO A 576 -25.67 4.65 15.63
C PRO A 576 -24.30 5.10 16.14
N ASP A 577 -24.17 6.39 16.45
CA ASP A 577 -23.01 6.95 17.17
C ASP A 577 -23.04 6.41 18.61
N LYS A 578 -22.28 5.34 18.86
CA LYS A 578 -22.24 4.67 20.17
C LYS A 578 -21.19 5.27 21.09
N GLU A 579 -20.06 5.67 20.53
CA GLU A 579 -18.98 6.30 21.25
C GLU A 579 -18.51 7.57 20.55
N SER A 580 -18.12 8.56 21.37
CA SER A 580 -17.69 9.87 20.91
C SER A 580 -16.71 10.47 21.92
N CYS A 581 -16.11 11.61 21.61
CA CYS A 581 -15.25 12.34 22.53
C CYS A 581 -15.94 12.58 23.88
N GLY A 582 -15.28 12.20 24.97
CA GLY A 582 -15.83 12.27 26.32
C GLY A 582 -16.93 11.25 26.67
N VAL A 583 -17.26 10.30 25.78
CA VAL A 583 -18.30 9.28 25.99
C VAL A 583 -17.70 7.86 25.99
N GLY A 584 -18.27 6.96 26.80
CA GLY A 584 -17.95 5.52 26.75
C GLY A 584 -16.47 5.22 27.00
N SER A 585 -15.92 4.27 26.23
CA SER A 585 -14.51 3.88 26.35
C SER A 585 -13.54 4.98 25.91
N VAL A 586 -13.96 5.92 25.05
CA VAL A 586 -13.16 7.08 24.66
C VAL A 586 -12.89 7.99 25.85
N ALA A 587 -13.89 8.21 26.73
CA ALA A 587 -13.70 8.96 27.97
C ALA A 587 -12.64 8.32 28.89
N VAL A 588 -12.57 6.98 28.90
CA VAL A 588 -11.57 6.23 29.65
C VAL A 588 -10.17 6.46 29.07
N LEU A 589 -10.01 6.39 27.74
CA LEU A 589 -8.76 6.72 27.07
C LEU A 589 -8.30 8.15 27.37
N GLU A 590 -9.21 9.12 27.28
CA GLU A 590 -8.91 10.51 27.63
C GLU A 590 -8.40 10.68 29.06
N LYS A 591 -8.98 9.94 30.01
CA LYS A 591 -8.53 9.92 31.41
C LYS A 591 -7.10 9.36 31.52
N ILE A 592 -6.81 8.25 30.85
CA ILE A 592 -5.46 7.64 30.82
C ILE A 592 -4.44 8.63 30.24
N LEU A 593 -4.78 9.35 29.17
CA LEU A 593 -3.90 10.36 28.57
C LEU A 593 -3.62 11.53 29.52
N LYS A 594 -4.64 11.99 30.28
CA LYS A 594 -4.48 13.01 31.33
C LYS A 594 -3.55 12.53 32.44
N GLU A 595 -3.74 11.31 32.93
CA GLU A 595 -2.92 10.71 33.99
C GLU A 595 -1.45 10.57 33.55
N LYS A 596 -1.22 10.20 32.28
CA LYS A 596 0.11 10.16 31.65
C LYS A 596 0.69 11.54 31.32
N LYS A 597 -0.03 12.63 31.60
CA LYS A 597 0.34 14.02 31.27
C LYS A 597 0.62 14.24 29.78
N MET A 598 -0.05 13.49 28.92
CA MET A 598 0.04 13.65 27.47
C MET A 598 -0.98 14.68 26.99
N LYS A 599 -0.52 15.66 26.21
CA LYS A 599 -1.42 16.60 25.53
C LYS A 599 -2.22 15.84 24.49
N TYR A 600 -3.52 16.09 24.42
CA TYR A 600 -4.36 15.47 23.41
C TYR A 600 -5.49 16.40 22.96
N THR A 601 -6.02 16.11 21.78
CA THR A 601 -7.28 16.67 21.27
C THR A 601 -8.16 15.52 20.81
N CYS A 602 -9.47 15.58 21.04
CA CYS A 602 -10.41 14.62 20.50
C CYS A 602 -11.34 15.30 19.49
N LYS A 603 -11.61 14.61 18.37
CA LYS A 603 -12.57 15.04 17.36
C LYS A 603 -13.39 13.86 16.86
N ASP A 604 -14.70 13.99 16.98
CA ASP A 604 -15.65 13.09 16.30
C ASP A 604 -15.73 13.44 14.83
N ASN A 605 -15.84 12.41 13.99
CA ASN A 605 -16.12 12.50 12.57
C ASN A 605 -15.21 13.49 11.85
N TYR A 606 -13.90 13.25 12.01
CA TYR A 606 -12.87 14.12 11.46
C TYR A 606 -13.04 14.28 9.94
N LYS A 607 -13.46 15.47 9.53
CA LYS A 607 -13.99 15.74 8.19
C LYS A 607 -13.04 15.38 7.06
N CYS A 608 -11.73 15.53 7.26
CA CYS A 608 -10.76 15.17 6.21
C CYS A 608 -10.81 13.68 5.88
N VAL A 609 -11.03 12.84 6.89
CA VAL A 609 -11.20 11.41 6.73
C VAL A 609 -12.55 11.11 6.08
N LEU A 610 -13.64 11.76 6.49
CA LEU A 610 -14.94 11.63 5.82
C LEU A 610 -14.89 11.98 4.33
N TYR A 611 -14.21 13.06 3.95
CA TYR A 611 -14.02 13.41 2.54
C TYR A 611 -13.27 12.35 1.75
N SER A 612 -12.39 11.56 2.38
CA SER A 612 -11.67 10.45 1.73
C SER A 612 -12.53 9.20 1.54
N ILE A 613 -13.62 9.05 2.31
CA ILE A 613 -14.44 7.83 2.36
C ILE A 613 -15.72 7.94 1.53
N HIS A 614 -16.38 9.11 1.52
CA HIS A 614 -17.70 9.31 0.89
C HIS A 614 -17.66 9.42 -0.65
N ILE A 615 -16.89 8.53 -1.27
CA ILE A 615 -16.49 8.53 -2.67
C ILE A 615 -16.75 7.17 -3.28
#